data_AF-A0A1I2I2U6-F1
#
_entry.id   AF-A0A1I2I2U6-F1
#
_cell.length_a   1.000
_cell.length_b   1.000
_cell.length_c   1.000
_cell.angle_alpha   90.00
_cell.angle_beta   90.00
_cell.angle_gamma   90.00
#
_symmetry.space_group_name_H-M   'P 1'
#
loop_
_entity.id
_entity.type
_entity.pdbx_description
1 polymer ?
#
loop_
_entity_poly.entity_id
_entity_poly.type
_entity_poly.pdbx_seq_one_letter_code
_entity_poly.pdbx_strand_id
1 'polypeptide(L)'
;MRPRRPSLPCLVRASAVVLGLSVAPAAHAAPAKLPPNIPRPSVDLEPDGAGRLKHRGDGFTAIIYPDGSVEFRDHGGTADINFLGLDLWRRRLREPEPERHPPWFMGVVDEALYPRRAAPYGPAPILAGFGARFGGLADGRRKNRHKSAKQAFMIATEQLRFHLANAWYKERLRSELADLGGQLLEVWRDAKLPLAERKRRIFERWEECEDPTTTRRTDVDLMRLEVARTARAKIEAFVRQVAPYGSPQAFTEAELDRLNAGRAGKARFRPYDAPVLPEDVSAETELGAAAVAPQTTPEPPPPDPPPTPTPIGPDPGPGFSPAR
;
A
#
# COMPACT_ATOMS: atom_id res chain seq x y z
N MET A 1 -25.53 -43.01 -21.67
CA MET A 1 -25.57 -41.54 -21.63
C MET A 1 -26.41 -41.10 -20.44
N ARG A 2 -25.80 -40.54 -19.38
CA ARG A 2 -26.54 -40.03 -18.21
C ARG A 2 -26.80 -38.53 -18.40
N PRO A 3 -28.04 -38.03 -18.18
CA PRO A 3 -28.33 -36.62 -18.36
C PRO A 3 -27.61 -35.76 -17.31
N ARG A 4 -26.88 -34.75 -17.77
CA ARG A 4 -26.31 -33.68 -16.94
C ARG A 4 -27.47 -32.94 -16.28
N ARG A 5 -27.53 -32.95 -14.95
CA ARG A 5 -28.46 -32.11 -14.18
C ARG A 5 -28.04 -30.64 -14.32
N PRO A 6 -28.98 -29.71 -14.55
CA PRO A 6 -28.69 -28.29 -14.52
C PRO A 6 -28.33 -27.87 -13.09
N SER A 7 -27.15 -27.29 -12.93
CA SER A 7 -26.68 -26.65 -11.70
C SER A 7 -27.56 -25.43 -11.40
N LEU A 8 -28.30 -25.47 -10.30
CA LEU A 8 -29.02 -24.31 -9.77
C LEU A 8 -28.02 -23.21 -9.36
N PRO A 9 -28.33 -21.93 -9.59
CA PRO A 9 -27.51 -20.83 -9.08
C PRO A 9 -27.53 -20.86 -7.55
N CYS A 10 -26.35 -21.04 -6.96
CA CYS A 10 -26.13 -20.97 -5.53
C CYS A 10 -26.45 -19.53 -5.08
N LEU A 11 -27.58 -19.39 -4.39
CA LEU A 11 -28.04 -18.13 -3.81
C LEU A 11 -27.13 -17.82 -2.61
N VAL A 12 -26.04 -17.09 -2.87
CA VAL A 12 -25.14 -16.59 -1.82
C VAL A 12 -25.93 -15.55 -1.02
N ARG A 13 -26.47 -15.99 0.13
CA ARG A 13 -27.00 -15.09 1.14
C ARG A 13 -25.83 -14.27 1.70
N ALA A 14 -25.77 -13.00 1.31
CA ALA A 14 -24.94 -11.99 1.96
C ALA A 14 -25.47 -11.78 3.39
N SER A 15 -24.90 -12.48 4.36
CA SER A 15 -25.06 -12.12 5.77
C SER A 15 -24.18 -10.89 6.04
N ALA A 16 -24.83 -9.74 6.20
CA ALA A 16 -24.18 -8.54 6.73
C ALA A 16 -23.82 -8.79 8.20
N VAL A 17 -22.57 -9.23 8.44
CA VAL A 17 -21.98 -9.21 9.78
C VAL A 17 -21.44 -7.80 9.99
N VAL A 18 -22.07 -7.06 10.89
CA VAL A 18 -21.57 -5.76 11.37
C VAL A 18 -20.36 -6.05 12.27
N LEU A 19 -19.17 -6.03 11.67
CA LEU A 19 -17.91 -6.09 12.40
C LEU A 19 -17.69 -4.73 13.07
N GLY A 20 -17.74 -4.70 14.39
CA GLY A 20 -17.24 -3.58 15.18
C GLY A 20 -15.73 -3.53 15.10
N LEU A 21 -15.18 -2.90 14.05
CA LEU A 21 -13.77 -2.54 14.00
C LEU A 21 -13.47 -1.57 15.15
N SER A 22 -12.80 -2.07 16.19
CA SER A 22 -12.06 -1.20 17.10
C SER A 22 -10.86 -0.64 16.34
N VAL A 23 -11.02 0.58 15.82
CA VAL A 23 -9.93 1.33 15.20
C VAL A 23 -9.00 1.76 16.34
N ALA A 24 -7.89 1.05 16.51
CA ALA A 24 -6.81 1.51 17.36
C ALA A 24 -6.32 2.88 16.83
N PRO A 25 -6.02 3.86 17.70
CA PRO A 25 -5.47 5.13 17.26
C PRO A 25 -4.16 4.87 16.52
N ALA A 26 -4.09 5.30 15.26
CA ALA A 26 -2.88 5.24 14.47
C ALA A 26 -1.77 5.97 15.23
N ALA A 27 -0.84 5.21 15.80
CA ALA A 27 0.37 5.76 16.37
C ALA A 27 0.98 6.71 15.34
N HIS A 28 1.24 7.96 15.74
CA HIS A 28 1.89 8.95 14.88
C HIS A 28 3.22 8.38 14.43
N ALA A 29 3.23 7.80 13.23
CA ALA A 29 4.43 7.28 12.61
C ALA A 29 5.41 8.45 12.49
N ALA A 30 6.62 8.26 13.04
CA ALA A 30 7.73 9.18 12.86
C ALA A 30 7.82 9.62 11.39
N PRO A 31 8.24 10.87 11.10
CA PRO A 31 8.28 11.38 9.73
C PRO A 31 9.04 10.38 8.87
N ALA A 32 8.34 9.80 7.89
CA ALA A 32 8.89 8.73 7.06
C ALA A 32 10.16 9.26 6.40
N LYS A 33 11.32 8.81 6.89
CA LYS A 33 12.59 9.07 6.20
C LYS A 33 12.45 8.43 4.82
N LEU A 34 12.64 9.24 3.78
CA LEU A 34 12.69 8.74 2.41
C LEU A 34 13.70 7.57 2.38
N PRO A 35 13.32 6.41 1.80
CA PRO A 35 14.25 5.31 1.63
C PRO A 35 15.52 5.81 0.94
N PRO A 36 16.72 5.39 1.39
CA PRO A 36 17.99 6.01 1.01
C PRO A 36 18.35 5.87 -0.48
N ASN A 37 17.60 5.10 -1.26
CA ASN A 37 17.91 4.75 -2.64
C ASN A 37 16.81 5.13 -3.65
N ILE A 38 15.94 6.09 -3.34
CA ILE A 38 14.98 6.59 -4.33
C ILE A 38 15.66 7.66 -5.18
N PRO A 39 15.65 7.55 -6.52
CA PRO A 39 16.14 8.60 -7.39
C PRO A 39 15.45 9.91 -7.06
N ARG A 40 16.22 10.96 -6.78
CA ARG A 40 15.67 12.27 -6.48
C ARG A 40 15.03 12.82 -7.76
N PRO A 41 13.74 13.19 -7.75
CA PRO A 41 13.14 13.83 -8.90
C PRO A 41 13.82 15.18 -9.14
N SER A 42 13.79 15.66 -10.38
CA SER A 42 14.31 16.99 -10.76
C SER A 42 13.45 18.15 -10.25
N VAL A 43 12.51 17.89 -9.35
CA VAL A 43 11.50 18.82 -8.86
C VAL A 43 11.68 18.96 -7.36
N ASP A 44 11.64 20.19 -6.86
CA ASP A 44 11.74 20.46 -5.42
C ASP A 44 10.50 19.95 -4.68
N LEU A 45 10.73 19.00 -3.77
CA LEU A 45 9.74 18.38 -2.91
C LEU A 45 10.06 18.68 -1.44
N GLU A 46 9.11 19.29 -0.74
CA GLU A 46 9.17 19.57 0.69
C GLU A 46 8.40 18.48 1.47
N PRO A 47 8.98 17.83 2.50
CA PRO A 47 8.21 16.94 3.37
C PRO A 47 7.24 17.74 4.25
N ASP A 48 6.00 17.29 4.36
CA ASP A 48 4.91 17.97 5.11
C ASP A 48 4.70 17.40 6.52
N GLY A 49 5.66 16.64 7.05
CA GLY A 49 5.61 16.02 8.39
C GLY A 49 4.70 14.77 8.51
N ALA A 50 3.58 14.71 7.76
CA ALA A 50 2.65 13.58 7.75
C ALA A 50 3.08 12.42 6.81
N GLY A 51 4.36 12.33 6.44
CA GLY A 51 4.85 11.40 5.42
C GLY A 51 4.43 11.74 3.98
N ARG A 52 3.85 12.93 3.76
CA ARG A 52 3.49 13.46 2.43
C ARG A 52 4.63 14.32 1.88
N LEU A 53 4.73 14.39 0.56
CA LEU A 53 5.66 15.27 -0.15
C LEU A 53 4.88 16.36 -0.87
N LYS A 54 5.27 17.61 -0.69
CA LYS A 54 4.61 18.78 -1.24
C LYS A 54 5.51 19.45 -2.26
N HIS A 55 4.96 19.76 -3.42
CA HIS A 55 5.59 20.60 -4.42
C HIS A 55 4.83 21.93 -4.52
N ARG A 56 5.55 23.05 -4.55
CA ARG A 56 4.98 24.36 -4.86
C ARG A 56 5.51 24.81 -6.22
N GLY A 57 4.68 24.69 -7.24
CA GLY A 57 4.97 25.17 -8.59
C GLY A 57 4.30 26.51 -8.86
N ASP A 58 4.57 27.06 -10.04
CA ASP A 58 3.91 28.28 -10.49
C ASP A 58 2.43 28.02 -10.82
N GLY A 59 1.54 28.61 -10.01
CA GLY A 59 0.08 28.48 -10.14
C GLY A 59 -0.54 27.19 -9.59
N PHE A 60 0.24 26.25 -9.03
CA PHE A 60 -0.33 25.09 -8.35
C PHE A 60 0.57 24.51 -7.24
N THR A 61 -0.03 23.76 -6.34
CA THR A 61 0.64 22.87 -5.40
C THR A 61 0.25 21.43 -5.69
N ALA A 62 1.23 20.54 -5.70
CA ALA A 62 0.99 19.10 -5.75
C ALA A 62 1.36 18.46 -4.41
N ILE A 63 0.54 17.50 -3.96
CA ILE A 63 0.78 16.73 -2.74
C ILE A 63 0.84 15.26 -3.16
N ILE A 64 1.99 14.62 -2.93
CA ILE A 64 2.19 13.18 -3.14
C ILE A 64 1.98 12.48 -1.80
N TYR A 65 1.09 11.50 -1.78
CA TYR A 65 0.76 10.69 -0.61
C TYR A 65 1.70 9.47 -0.48
N PRO A 66 1.73 8.81 0.69
CA PRO A 66 2.56 7.61 0.91
C PRO A 66 2.28 6.45 -0.05
N ASP A 67 1.07 6.36 -0.60
CA ASP A 67 0.67 5.37 -1.61
C ASP A 67 1.08 5.74 -3.04
N GLY A 68 1.78 6.87 -3.23
CA GLY A 68 2.20 7.39 -4.53
C GLY A 68 1.11 8.14 -5.29
N SER A 69 -0.10 8.28 -4.74
CA SER A 69 -1.16 9.10 -5.35
C SER A 69 -0.82 10.60 -5.26
N VAL A 70 -1.41 11.40 -6.16
CA VAL A 70 -1.13 12.85 -6.28
C VAL A 70 -2.42 13.65 -6.25
N GLU A 71 -2.47 14.66 -5.41
CA GLU A 71 -3.50 15.70 -5.40
C GLU A 71 -2.93 17.02 -5.91
N PHE A 72 -3.64 17.68 -6.82
CA PHE A 72 -3.29 19.02 -7.32
C PHE A 72 -4.24 20.07 -6.77
N ARG A 73 -3.69 21.19 -6.30
CA ARG A 73 -4.41 22.39 -5.85
C ARG A 73 -3.91 23.59 -6.64
N ASP A 74 -4.77 24.24 -7.41
CA ASP A 74 -4.39 25.42 -8.20
C ASP A 74 -4.46 26.69 -7.35
N HIS A 75 -3.37 27.47 -7.33
CA HIS A 75 -3.29 28.79 -6.71
C HIS A 75 -3.54 29.84 -7.78
N GLY A 76 -4.77 29.89 -8.28
CA GLY A 76 -5.04 30.54 -9.58
C GLY A 76 -6.37 31.27 -9.66
N GLY A 77 -6.95 31.57 -8.51
CA GLY A 77 -8.07 32.48 -8.38
C GLY A 77 -8.06 33.07 -6.98
N THR A 78 -7.29 34.15 -6.77
CA THR A 78 -7.98 35.35 -6.30
C THR A 78 -9.20 35.42 -7.20
N ALA A 79 -10.38 35.15 -6.65
CA ALA A 79 -11.51 35.81 -7.21
C ALA A 79 -11.11 37.29 -7.13
N ASP A 80 -10.65 37.86 -8.23
CA ASP A 80 -11.05 39.20 -8.56
C ASP A 80 -12.56 39.10 -8.59
N ILE A 81 -13.15 39.17 -7.40
CA ILE A 81 -14.45 39.72 -7.20
C ILE A 81 -14.22 41.18 -7.57
N ASN A 82 -14.19 41.47 -8.87
CA ASN A 82 -14.64 42.74 -9.36
C ASN A 82 -16.14 42.76 -9.05
N PHE A 83 -16.46 42.98 -7.78
CA PHE A 83 -17.76 43.48 -7.39
C PHE A 83 -17.74 44.91 -7.90
N LEU A 84 -18.32 45.08 -9.08
CA LEU A 84 -18.88 46.36 -9.48
C LEU A 84 -19.87 46.77 -8.39
N GLY A 85 -19.35 47.50 -7.40
CA GLY A 85 -20.05 48.44 -6.53
C GLY A 85 -21.19 47.90 -5.67
N LEU A 86 -20.91 47.03 -4.69
CA LEU A 86 -21.79 46.89 -3.52
C LEU A 86 -21.06 46.27 -2.33
N ASP A 87 -20.73 47.16 -1.40
CA ASP A 87 -20.14 46.92 -0.11
C ASP A 87 -21.22 46.47 0.87
N LEU A 88 -21.40 45.16 1.07
CA LEU A 88 -22.26 44.61 2.12
C LEU A 88 -21.75 43.20 2.50
N TRP A 89 -21.78 42.91 3.81
CA TRP A 89 -21.55 41.62 4.51
C TRP A 89 -20.24 41.45 5.29
N ARG A 90 -20.08 42.30 6.32
CA ARG A 90 -19.75 41.81 7.68
C ARG A 90 -20.83 40.82 8.13
N ARG A 91 -20.60 39.51 7.97
CA ARG A 91 -21.35 38.49 8.74
C ARG A 91 -20.51 37.22 8.95
N ARG A 92 -19.85 37.23 10.10
CA ARG A 92 -19.58 36.11 11.01
C ARG A 92 -20.24 34.78 10.62
N LEU A 93 -19.46 33.84 10.08
CA LEU A 93 -19.72 32.40 10.07
C LEU A 93 -18.36 31.73 10.36
N ARG A 94 -18.11 31.33 11.61
CA ARG A 94 -18.36 30.00 12.18
C ARG A 94 -17.60 28.92 11.39
N GLU A 95 -16.52 28.44 12.00
CA GLU A 95 -15.65 27.37 11.49
C GLU A 95 -16.48 26.14 11.10
N PRO A 96 -16.23 25.54 9.92
CA PRO A 96 -16.79 24.24 9.61
C PRO A 96 -16.04 23.14 10.39
N GLU A 97 -16.79 22.34 11.14
CA GLU A 97 -16.34 21.04 11.65
C GLU A 97 -15.86 20.13 10.50
N PRO A 98 -14.90 19.22 10.74
CA PRO A 98 -14.48 18.24 9.75
C PRO A 98 -15.59 17.21 9.51
N GLU A 99 -16.23 17.26 8.33
CA GLU A 99 -17.23 16.29 7.90
C GLU A 99 -16.63 14.87 7.79
N ARG A 100 -17.24 13.94 8.52
CA ARG A 100 -17.07 12.49 8.34
C ARG A 100 -17.74 12.07 7.03
N HIS A 101 -16.97 11.43 6.14
CA HIS A 101 -17.50 10.82 4.92
C HIS A 101 -18.41 9.60 5.22
N PRO A 102 -19.59 9.47 4.58
CA PRO A 102 -20.37 8.23 4.59
C PRO A 102 -19.90 7.22 3.52
N PRO A 103 -20.09 5.89 3.74
CA PRO A 103 -19.47 4.85 2.91
C PRO A 103 -20.48 4.17 1.95
N TRP A 104 -20.79 4.71 0.76
CA TRP A 104 -21.60 3.97 -0.26
C TRP A 104 -21.79 4.64 -1.65
N PHE A 105 -20.81 5.36 -2.23
CA PHE A 105 -20.99 5.89 -3.59
C PHE A 105 -20.77 4.80 -4.68
N MET A 106 -21.83 4.07 -5.07
CA MET A 106 -21.91 3.32 -6.33
C MET A 106 -22.61 4.18 -7.40
N GLY A 107 -21.92 4.42 -8.52
CA GLY A 107 -22.49 4.99 -9.75
C GLY A 107 -22.44 3.94 -10.86
N VAL A 108 -23.61 3.65 -11.42
CA VAL A 108 -23.91 2.73 -12.51
C VAL A 108 -23.18 3.15 -13.80
N VAL A 109 -22.54 2.20 -14.49
CA VAL A 109 -22.13 2.36 -15.89
C VAL A 109 -22.53 1.11 -16.67
N ASP A 110 -23.07 1.37 -17.85
CA ASP A 110 -23.79 0.47 -18.75
C ASP A 110 -22.91 -0.64 -19.34
N GLU A 111 -23.55 -1.79 -19.54
CA GLU A 111 -22.98 -3.12 -19.72
C GLU A 111 -23.31 -3.62 -21.13
N ALA A 112 -22.41 -3.41 -22.09
CA ALA A 112 -22.45 -4.12 -23.37
C ALA A 112 -21.05 -4.27 -23.94
N LEU A 113 -20.67 -5.53 -24.18
CA LEU A 113 -19.40 -6.02 -24.75
C LEU A 113 -18.27 -6.23 -23.73
N TYR A 114 -18.37 -7.25 -22.88
CA TYR A 114 -17.33 -8.29 -22.61
C TYR A 114 -17.82 -9.26 -21.51
N PRO A 115 -18.01 -10.58 -21.77
CA PRO A 115 -18.22 -11.54 -20.69
C PRO A 115 -16.87 -11.91 -20.07
N ARG A 116 -16.44 -11.20 -19.02
CA ARG A 116 -15.38 -11.65 -18.12
C ARG A 116 -15.90 -11.71 -16.69
N ARG A 117 -15.93 -12.91 -16.12
CA ARG A 117 -16.11 -13.12 -14.69
C ARG A 117 -15.02 -12.34 -13.94
N ALA A 118 -15.46 -11.45 -13.05
CA ALA A 118 -14.63 -10.60 -12.24
C ALA A 118 -13.68 -11.42 -11.36
N ALA A 119 -12.37 -11.21 -11.53
CA ALA A 119 -11.43 -11.41 -10.44
C ALA A 119 -11.72 -10.33 -9.37
N PRO A 120 -11.65 -10.63 -8.06
CA PRO A 120 -12.01 -9.69 -7.00
C PRO A 120 -11.08 -8.46 -6.89
N TYR A 121 -10.02 -8.39 -7.69
CA TYR A 121 -9.16 -7.22 -7.81
C TYR A 121 -9.01 -6.87 -9.28
N GLY A 122 -9.64 -5.76 -9.69
CA GLY A 122 -9.48 -5.17 -11.00
C GLY A 122 -8.01 -4.75 -11.27
N PRO A 123 -7.69 -4.31 -12.50
CA PRO A 123 -6.39 -3.72 -12.80
C PRO A 123 -6.08 -2.65 -11.75
N ALA A 124 -4.82 -2.56 -11.32
CA ALA A 124 -4.36 -1.53 -10.38
C ALA A 124 -5.04 -0.20 -10.73
N PRO A 125 -5.72 0.46 -9.78
CA PRO A 125 -6.46 1.65 -10.11
C PRO A 125 -5.49 2.67 -10.67
N ILE A 126 -5.50 2.84 -12.00
CA ILE A 126 -5.17 4.12 -12.58
C ILE A 126 -6.33 4.99 -12.11
N LEU A 127 -6.21 5.58 -10.92
CA LEU A 127 -7.05 6.67 -10.45
C LEU A 127 -6.77 7.91 -11.32
N ALA A 128 -7.08 7.80 -12.61
CA ALA A 128 -7.49 8.90 -13.44
C ALA A 128 -9.03 8.96 -13.35
N GLY A 129 -9.55 9.10 -12.13
CA GLY A 129 -10.93 9.43 -11.90
C GLY A 129 -11.15 10.87 -12.35
N PHE A 130 -11.49 11.06 -13.63
CA PHE A 130 -12.10 12.29 -14.13
C PHE A 130 -13.51 12.40 -13.54
N GLY A 131 -13.61 12.71 -12.24
CA GLY A 131 -14.85 13.10 -11.58
C GLY A 131 -15.28 14.48 -12.07
N ALA A 132 -15.78 14.56 -13.30
CA ALA A 132 -16.37 15.77 -13.85
C ALA A 132 -17.73 15.99 -13.19
N ARG A 133 -17.75 16.69 -12.04
CA ARG A 133 -18.90 17.56 -11.75
C ARG A 133 -18.99 18.55 -12.91
N PHE A 134 -20.10 18.51 -13.65
CA PHE A 134 -20.45 19.46 -14.71
C PHE A 134 -20.74 20.84 -14.07
N GLY A 135 -19.70 21.49 -13.56
CA GLY A 135 -19.68 22.95 -13.49
C GLY A 135 -19.75 23.49 -14.91
N GLY A 136 -20.60 24.49 -15.14
CA GLY A 136 -20.96 24.99 -16.47
C GLY A 136 -19.76 25.38 -17.34
N LEU A 137 -20.00 25.64 -18.63
CA LEU A 137 -18.99 25.95 -19.66
C LEU A 137 -17.93 27.01 -19.26
N ALA A 138 -18.21 27.87 -18.28
CA ALA A 138 -17.25 28.83 -17.71
C ALA A 138 -16.14 28.16 -16.86
N ASP A 139 -16.42 27.03 -16.18
CA ASP A 139 -15.43 26.27 -15.40
C ASP A 139 -14.47 25.45 -16.28
N GLY A 140 -14.85 25.17 -17.53
CA GLY A 140 -14.04 24.38 -18.46
C GLY A 140 -12.69 25.03 -18.80
N ARG A 141 -12.62 26.37 -18.86
CA ARG A 141 -11.37 27.08 -19.17
C ARG A 141 -10.42 27.17 -17.98
N ARG A 142 -10.93 27.20 -16.74
CA ARG A 142 -10.10 27.27 -15.52
C ARG A 142 -9.41 25.94 -15.22
N LYS A 143 -10.04 24.81 -15.51
CA LYS A 143 -9.49 23.46 -15.27
C LYS A 143 -8.19 23.16 -16.04
N ASN A 144 -7.86 23.93 -17.09
CA ASN A 144 -6.71 23.68 -17.97
C ASN A 144 -5.52 24.63 -17.74
N ARG A 145 -5.58 25.57 -16.78
CA ARG A 145 -4.63 26.70 -16.68
C ARG A 145 -3.16 26.30 -16.49
N HIS A 146 -2.89 25.09 -16.00
CA HIS A 146 -1.53 24.56 -15.79
C HIS A 146 -1.36 23.13 -16.30
N LYS A 147 -2.11 22.73 -17.35
CA LYS A 147 -2.13 21.33 -17.82
C LYS A 147 -0.73 20.81 -18.19
N SER A 148 0.06 21.59 -18.93
CA SER A 148 1.42 21.21 -19.34
C SER A 148 2.37 21.08 -18.14
N ALA A 149 2.33 22.04 -17.21
CA ALA A 149 3.16 22.01 -16.00
C ALA A 149 2.81 20.83 -15.08
N LYS A 150 1.52 20.54 -14.88
CA LYS A 150 1.07 19.35 -14.14
C LYS A 150 1.51 18.05 -14.83
N GLN A 151 1.44 17.98 -16.15
CA GLN A 151 1.90 16.82 -16.90
C GLN A 151 3.42 16.63 -16.76
N ALA A 152 4.22 17.71 -16.87
CA ALA A 152 5.66 17.67 -16.64
C ALA A 152 6.00 17.20 -15.22
N PHE A 153 5.26 17.68 -14.21
CA PHE A 153 5.38 17.21 -12.83
C PHE A 153 5.09 15.70 -12.69
N MET A 154 4.03 15.21 -13.34
CA MET A 154 3.65 13.79 -13.27
C MET A 154 4.70 12.87 -13.90
N ILE A 155 5.32 13.31 -15.00
CA ILE A 155 6.43 12.60 -15.66
C ILE A 155 7.67 12.62 -14.76
N ALA A 156 8.06 13.80 -14.26
CA ALA A 156 9.25 13.94 -13.42
C ALA A 156 9.17 13.17 -12.09
N THR A 157 7.96 12.92 -11.58
CA THR A 157 7.73 12.19 -10.32
C THR A 157 7.28 10.75 -10.51
N GLU A 158 7.19 10.23 -11.74
CA GLU A 158 6.68 8.89 -12.02
C GLU A 158 7.42 7.80 -11.23
N GLN A 159 8.75 7.77 -11.30
CA GLN A 159 9.57 6.76 -10.63
C GLN A 159 9.41 6.81 -9.10
N LEU A 160 9.47 8.01 -8.52
CA LEU A 160 9.26 8.22 -7.09
C LEU A 160 7.89 7.66 -6.65
N ARG A 161 6.83 8.00 -7.39
CA ARG A 161 5.46 7.56 -7.08
C ARG A 161 5.31 6.05 -7.19
N PHE A 162 5.95 5.43 -8.19
CA PHE A 162 6.01 3.97 -8.32
C PHE A 162 6.68 3.32 -7.11
N HIS A 163 7.81 3.88 -6.64
CA HIS A 163 8.49 3.38 -5.44
C HIS A 163 7.64 3.52 -4.17
N LEU A 164 6.98 4.66 -3.98
CA LEU A 164 6.07 4.89 -2.85
C LEU A 164 4.90 3.91 -2.88
N ALA A 165 4.24 3.76 -4.04
CA ALA A 165 3.14 2.81 -4.22
C ALA A 165 3.57 1.37 -3.88
N ASN A 166 4.74 0.93 -4.36
CA ASN A 166 5.27 -0.40 -4.05
C ASN A 166 5.60 -0.58 -2.57
N ALA A 167 6.20 0.42 -1.93
CA ALA A 167 6.54 0.37 -0.51
C ALA A 167 5.27 0.30 0.36
N TRP A 168 4.30 1.16 0.07
CA TRP A 168 3.00 1.15 0.74
C TRP A 168 2.26 -0.18 0.55
N TYR A 169 2.28 -0.72 -0.68
CA TYR A 169 1.64 -2.00 -0.97
C TYR A 169 2.29 -3.16 -0.20
N LYS A 170 3.62 -3.20 -0.11
CA LYS A 170 4.35 -4.18 0.70
C LYS A 170 3.94 -4.10 2.17
N GLU A 171 3.88 -2.90 2.72
CA GLU A 171 3.55 -2.72 4.14
C GLU A 171 2.11 -3.11 4.44
N ARG A 172 1.19 -2.76 3.54
CA ARG A 172 -0.20 -3.20 3.63
C ARG A 172 -0.32 -4.73 3.64
N LEU A 173 0.35 -5.42 2.71
CA LEU A 173 0.34 -6.89 2.66
C LEU A 173 0.92 -7.52 3.93
N ARG A 174 1.96 -6.91 4.53
CA ARG A 174 2.51 -7.36 5.82
C ARG A 174 1.52 -7.19 6.95
N SER A 175 0.85 -6.05 7.04
CA SER A 175 -0.20 -5.80 8.04
C SER A 175 -1.33 -6.82 7.90
N GLU A 176 -1.82 -7.04 6.67
CA GLU A 176 -2.88 -8.04 6.40
C GLU A 176 -2.44 -9.46 6.80
N LEU A 177 -1.18 -9.84 6.53
CA LEU A 177 -0.60 -11.12 6.99
C LEU A 177 -0.43 -11.23 8.50
N ALA A 178 -0.21 -10.11 9.20
CA ALA A 178 -0.11 -10.08 10.66
C ALA A 178 -1.49 -10.26 11.30
N ASP A 179 -2.51 -9.61 10.73
CA ASP A 179 -3.89 -9.66 11.21
C ASP A 179 -4.59 -11.00 10.91
N LEU A 180 -4.10 -11.76 9.92
CA LEU A 180 -4.68 -13.04 9.49
C LEU A 180 -4.93 -14.02 10.64
N GLY A 181 -3.98 -14.14 11.59
CA GLY A 181 -4.14 -15.05 12.74
C GLY A 181 -5.33 -14.70 13.63
N GLY A 182 -5.54 -13.40 13.88
CA GLY A 182 -6.68 -12.90 14.65
C GLY A 182 -8.01 -13.19 13.95
N GLN A 183 -8.07 -12.99 12.62
CA GLN A 183 -9.25 -13.29 11.81
C GLN A 183 -9.60 -14.78 11.81
N LEU A 184 -8.60 -15.66 11.70
CA LEU A 184 -8.81 -17.11 11.77
C LEU A 184 -9.31 -17.56 13.14
N LEU A 185 -8.74 -16.98 14.21
CA LEU A 185 -9.16 -17.25 15.58
C LEU A 185 -10.60 -16.79 15.84
N GLU A 186 -11.01 -15.64 15.30
CA GLU A 186 -12.38 -15.16 15.37
C GLU A 186 -13.36 -16.15 14.73
N VAL A 187 -13.07 -16.60 13.50
CA VAL A 187 -13.88 -17.61 12.80
C VAL A 187 -13.93 -18.92 13.59
N TRP A 188 -12.82 -19.34 14.17
CA TRP A 188 -12.74 -20.59 14.94
C TRP A 188 -13.51 -20.54 16.26
N ARG A 189 -13.46 -19.40 16.97
CA ARG A 189 -14.11 -19.22 18.27
C ARG A 189 -15.61 -18.92 18.18
N ASP A 190 -16.14 -18.65 16.98
CA ASP A 190 -17.55 -18.36 16.80
C ASP A 190 -18.42 -19.61 17.12
N ALA A 191 -18.93 -19.68 18.34
CA ALA A 191 -19.77 -20.77 18.81
C ALA A 191 -21.16 -20.81 18.14
N LYS A 192 -21.57 -19.74 17.45
CA LYS A 192 -22.84 -19.70 16.73
C LYS A 192 -22.76 -20.51 15.43
N LEU A 193 -21.56 -20.75 14.93
CA LEU A 193 -21.33 -21.54 13.73
C LEU A 193 -21.09 -23.01 14.08
N PRO A 194 -21.77 -23.96 13.40
CA PRO A 194 -21.41 -25.37 13.48
C PRO A 194 -19.94 -25.59 13.09
N LEU A 195 -19.29 -26.58 13.71
CA LEU A 195 -17.87 -26.87 13.48
C LEU A 195 -17.54 -27.06 11.98
N ALA A 196 -18.41 -27.76 11.24
CA ALA A 196 -18.25 -27.98 9.81
C ALA A 196 -18.25 -26.66 9.01
N GLU A 197 -19.05 -25.68 9.40
CA GLU A 197 -19.11 -24.37 8.75
C GLU A 197 -17.85 -23.55 9.05
N ARG A 198 -17.35 -23.60 10.30
CA ARG A 198 -16.07 -22.96 10.66
C ARG A 198 -14.90 -23.50 9.84
N LYS A 199 -14.82 -24.83 9.74
CA LYS A 199 -13.85 -25.53 8.88
C LYS A 199 -13.97 -25.08 7.42
N ARG A 200 -15.19 -24.98 6.89
CA ARG A 200 -15.44 -24.52 5.51
C ARG A 200 -14.95 -23.08 5.30
N ARG A 201 -15.25 -22.16 6.22
CA ARG A 201 -14.79 -20.76 6.13
C ARG A 201 -13.27 -20.63 6.17
N ILE A 202 -12.59 -21.42 6.99
CA ILE A 202 -11.12 -21.45 7.00
C ILE A 202 -10.56 -21.94 5.65
N PHE A 203 -11.18 -22.98 5.08
CA PHE A 203 -10.82 -23.45 3.75
C PHE A 203 -11.08 -22.40 2.66
N GLU A 204 -12.21 -21.71 2.69
CA GLU A 204 -12.53 -20.60 1.77
C GLU A 204 -11.45 -19.51 1.83
N ARG A 205 -11.00 -19.10 3.03
CA ARG A 205 -9.89 -18.15 3.18
C ARG A 205 -8.57 -18.67 2.60
N TRP A 206 -8.29 -19.96 2.75
CA TRP A 206 -7.12 -20.59 2.14
C TRP A 206 -7.21 -20.59 0.60
N GLU A 207 -8.40 -20.82 0.04
CA GLU A 207 -8.65 -20.77 -1.41
C GLU A 207 -8.60 -19.33 -1.95
N GLU A 208 -9.07 -18.34 -1.20
CA GLU A 208 -8.97 -16.91 -1.56
C GLU A 208 -7.51 -16.44 -1.69
N CYS A 209 -6.58 -17.10 -1.00
CA CYS A 209 -5.15 -16.86 -1.14
C CYS A 209 -4.57 -17.44 -2.44
N GLU A 210 -5.35 -18.17 -3.25
CA GLU A 210 -4.90 -18.66 -4.53
C GLU A 210 -4.98 -17.56 -5.59
N ASP A 211 -3.80 -17.07 -6.00
CA ASP A 211 -3.70 -16.07 -7.07
C ASP A 211 -4.09 -16.70 -8.42
N PRO A 212 -5.10 -16.17 -9.13
CA PRO A 212 -5.39 -16.61 -10.48
C PRO A 212 -4.13 -16.47 -11.33
N THR A 213 -3.71 -17.56 -11.98
CA THR A 213 -2.51 -17.63 -12.81
C THR A 213 -2.42 -16.46 -13.78
N THR A 214 -1.67 -15.42 -13.41
CA THR A 214 -1.41 -14.28 -14.27
C THR A 214 -0.22 -14.63 -15.15
N THR A 215 -0.41 -14.60 -16.47
CA THR A 215 0.59 -15.02 -17.47
C THR A 215 1.81 -14.10 -17.50
N ARG A 216 1.67 -12.85 -17.04
CA ARG A 216 2.75 -11.87 -16.95
C ARG A 216 3.15 -11.69 -15.49
N ARG A 217 4.43 -11.89 -15.17
CA ARG A 217 4.96 -11.71 -13.82
C ARG A 217 5.63 -10.35 -13.74
N THR A 218 4.94 -9.37 -13.15
CA THR A 218 5.59 -8.14 -12.66
C THR A 218 6.17 -8.39 -11.26
N ASP A 219 7.05 -7.51 -10.78
CA ASP A 219 7.58 -7.60 -9.40
C ASP A 219 6.45 -7.61 -8.36
N VAL A 220 5.36 -6.87 -8.63
CA VAL A 220 4.18 -6.83 -7.77
C VAL A 220 3.47 -8.18 -7.73
N ASP A 221 3.38 -8.88 -8.86
CA ASP A 221 2.77 -10.21 -8.92
C ASP A 221 3.63 -11.26 -8.19
N LEU A 222 4.95 -11.16 -8.28
CA LEU A 222 5.86 -12.02 -7.51
C LEU A 222 5.69 -11.82 -6.00
N MET A 223 5.56 -10.57 -5.56
CA MET A 223 5.30 -10.25 -4.16
C MET A 223 3.95 -10.79 -3.68
N ARG A 224 2.89 -10.64 -4.49
CA ARG A 224 1.57 -11.21 -4.20
C ARG A 224 1.62 -12.71 -4.06
N LEU A 225 2.32 -13.39 -4.96
CA LEU A 225 2.46 -14.84 -4.94
C LEU A 225 3.22 -15.34 -3.70
N GLU A 226 4.22 -14.60 -3.23
CA GLU A 226 4.95 -14.90 -1.99
C GLU A 226 4.04 -14.73 -0.75
N VAL A 227 3.31 -13.62 -0.69
CA VAL A 227 2.36 -13.34 0.40
C VAL A 227 1.23 -14.38 0.44
N ALA A 228 0.68 -14.76 -0.72
CA ALA A 228 -0.30 -15.83 -0.88
C ALA A 228 0.22 -17.19 -0.40
N ARG A 229 1.47 -17.54 -0.71
CA ARG A 229 2.11 -18.77 -0.19
C ARG A 229 2.28 -18.71 1.32
N THR A 230 2.74 -17.59 1.85
CA THR A 230 2.93 -17.38 3.29
C THR A 230 1.60 -17.45 4.05
N ALA A 231 0.55 -16.83 3.52
CA ALA A 231 -0.80 -16.88 4.10
C ALA A 231 -1.33 -18.32 4.17
N ARG A 232 -1.21 -19.09 3.09
CA ARG A 232 -1.62 -20.50 3.06
C ARG A 232 -0.88 -21.35 4.08
N ALA A 233 0.44 -21.20 4.16
CA ALA A 233 1.25 -21.90 5.16
C ALA A 233 0.82 -21.54 6.59
N LYS A 234 0.55 -20.26 6.87
CA LYS A 234 0.00 -19.81 8.15
C LYS A 234 -1.36 -20.42 8.47
N ILE A 235 -2.28 -20.47 7.49
CA ILE A 235 -3.61 -21.07 7.67
C ILE A 235 -3.49 -22.56 7.98
N GLU A 236 -2.65 -23.30 7.25
CA GLU A 236 -2.42 -24.72 7.50
C GLU A 236 -1.79 -24.97 8.88
N ALA A 237 -0.82 -24.14 9.28
CA ALA A 237 -0.22 -24.19 10.61
C ALA A 237 -1.25 -23.92 11.72
N PHE A 238 -2.10 -22.91 11.53
CA PHE A 238 -3.21 -22.61 12.43
C PHE A 238 -4.14 -23.83 12.58
N VAL A 239 -4.52 -24.47 11.48
CA VAL A 239 -5.36 -25.69 11.51
C VAL A 239 -4.70 -26.82 12.30
N ARG A 240 -3.39 -27.06 12.13
CA ARG A 240 -2.68 -28.07 12.92
C ARG A 240 -2.71 -27.77 14.42
N GLN A 241 -2.60 -26.50 14.78
CA GLN A 241 -2.61 -26.07 16.18
C GLN A 241 -3.99 -26.21 16.83
N VAL A 242 -5.07 -25.77 16.16
CA VAL A 242 -6.41 -25.75 16.74
C VAL A 242 -7.20 -27.04 16.54
N ALA A 243 -6.84 -27.82 15.52
CA ALA A 243 -7.49 -29.07 15.14
C ALA A 243 -6.42 -30.12 14.77
N PRO A 244 -5.60 -30.57 15.73
CA PRO A 244 -4.49 -31.49 15.48
C PRO A 244 -5.01 -32.82 14.93
N TYR A 245 -4.16 -33.53 14.19
CA TYR A 245 -4.49 -34.82 13.57
C TYR A 245 -5.00 -35.81 14.63
N GLY A 246 -6.07 -36.54 14.30
CA GLY A 246 -6.72 -37.49 15.20
C GLY A 246 -7.64 -36.88 16.26
N SER A 247 -7.68 -35.54 16.41
CA SER A 247 -8.65 -34.91 17.31
C SER A 247 -10.09 -35.00 16.74
N PRO A 248 -11.13 -34.94 17.59
CA PRO A 248 -12.52 -34.86 17.12
C PRO A 248 -12.81 -33.62 16.25
N GLN A 249 -11.95 -32.60 16.35
CA GLN A 249 -12.05 -31.37 15.60
C GLN A 249 -11.24 -31.38 14.29
N ALA A 250 -10.39 -32.39 14.08
CA ALA A 250 -9.54 -32.53 12.90
C ALA A 250 -10.37 -32.59 11.60
N PHE A 251 -9.80 -32.10 10.50
CA PHE A 251 -10.36 -32.37 9.18
C PHE A 251 -10.20 -33.86 8.85
N THR A 252 -11.30 -34.52 8.57
CA THR A 252 -11.26 -35.92 8.11
C THR A 252 -10.79 -36.02 6.66
N GLU A 253 -10.24 -37.16 6.25
CA GLU A 253 -9.83 -37.38 4.85
C GLU A 253 -10.98 -37.17 3.87
N ALA A 254 -12.17 -37.68 4.19
CA ALA A 254 -13.37 -37.48 3.38
C ALA A 254 -13.85 -36.01 3.32
N GLU A 255 -13.60 -35.21 4.36
CA GLU A 255 -13.83 -33.76 4.30
C GLU A 255 -12.81 -33.08 3.39
N LEU A 256 -11.52 -33.39 3.55
CA LEU A 256 -10.45 -32.83 2.73
C LEU A 256 -10.64 -33.16 1.25
N ASP A 257 -11.03 -34.40 0.91
CA ASP A 257 -11.30 -34.80 -0.46
C ASP A 257 -12.49 -34.03 -1.05
N ARG A 258 -13.58 -33.84 -0.29
CA ARG A 258 -14.73 -33.06 -0.74
C ARG A 258 -14.39 -31.59 -0.97
N LEU A 259 -13.64 -30.97 -0.06
CA LEU A 259 -13.19 -29.58 -0.21
C LEU A 259 -12.25 -29.42 -1.41
N ASN A 260 -11.27 -30.31 -1.53
CA ASN A 260 -10.31 -30.29 -2.63
C ASN A 260 -10.91 -30.64 -4.00
N ALA A 261 -12.04 -31.34 -4.05
CA ALA A 261 -12.76 -31.66 -5.29
C ALA A 261 -13.50 -30.45 -5.88
N GLY A 262 -13.89 -29.47 -5.06
CA GLY A 262 -14.60 -28.26 -5.48
C GLY A 262 -13.70 -27.07 -5.85
N ARG A 263 -12.39 -27.19 -5.64
CA ARG A 263 -11.39 -26.13 -5.81
C ARG A 263 -11.28 -25.62 -7.25
N ALA A 264 -11.07 -24.31 -7.40
CA ALA A 264 -10.73 -23.70 -8.69
C ALA A 264 -9.26 -23.87 -9.13
N GLY A 265 -8.28 -23.81 -8.21
CA GLY A 265 -6.87 -23.86 -8.61
C GLY A 265 -6.12 -25.17 -8.35
N LYS A 266 -4.79 -25.08 -8.34
CA LYS A 266 -3.86 -26.21 -8.49
C LYS A 266 -3.36 -26.76 -7.17
N ALA A 267 -3.17 -25.90 -6.16
CA ALA A 267 -2.62 -26.32 -4.88
C ALA A 267 -3.63 -27.16 -4.09
N ARG A 268 -3.15 -28.19 -3.37
CA ARG A 268 -4.00 -29.02 -2.50
C ARG A 268 -4.01 -28.53 -1.07
N PHE A 269 -5.19 -28.38 -0.47
CA PHE A 269 -5.33 -28.09 0.95
C PHE A 269 -5.08 -29.38 1.74
N ARG A 270 -3.92 -29.44 2.39
CA ARG A 270 -3.41 -30.63 3.07
C ARG A 270 -2.74 -30.24 4.39
N PRO A 271 -3.53 -29.76 5.37
CA PRO A 271 -2.98 -29.23 6.61
C PRO A 271 -2.13 -30.24 7.40
N TYR A 272 -2.32 -31.55 7.17
CA TYR A 272 -1.63 -32.63 7.89
C TYR A 272 -0.53 -33.36 7.10
N ASP A 273 -0.38 -33.09 5.79
CA ASP A 273 0.68 -33.71 4.97
C ASP A 273 2.01 -32.98 5.11
N ALA A 274 1.98 -31.72 5.60
CA ALA A 274 3.20 -30.96 5.76
C ALA A 274 4.08 -31.66 6.81
N PRO A 275 5.37 -31.92 6.49
CA PRO A 275 6.31 -32.21 7.56
C PRO A 275 6.21 -31.03 8.52
N VAL A 276 6.17 -31.32 9.83
CA VAL A 276 6.41 -30.30 10.84
C VAL A 276 7.79 -29.75 10.50
N LEU A 277 7.84 -28.66 9.71
CA LEU A 277 9.05 -27.89 9.56
C LEU A 277 9.42 -27.57 10.99
N PRO A 278 10.57 -28.03 11.50
CA PRO A 278 10.99 -27.65 12.83
C PRO A 278 10.90 -26.13 12.84
N GLU A 279 9.94 -25.59 13.59
CA GLU A 279 9.80 -24.15 13.73
C GLU A 279 11.17 -23.63 14.10
N ASP A 280 11.55 -22.47 13.56
CA ASP A 280 12.82 -21.80 13.77
C ASP A 280 13.24 -21.77 15.25
N VAL A 281 13.81 -22.85 15.76
CA VAL A 281 14.44 -22.90 17.09
C VAL A 281 15.78 -22.16 17.05
N SER A 282 16.23 -21.67 15.88
CA SER A 282 17.62 -21.21 15.72
C SER A 282 17.87 -20.01 14.82
N ALA A 283 16.86 -19.32 14.25
CA ALA A 283 17.14 -18.06 13.55
C ALA A 283 17.57 -16.91 14.50
N GLU A 284 17.39 -17.07 15.82
CA GLU A 284 18.02 -16.21 16.83
C GLU A 284 19.31 -16.78 17.45
N THR A 285 19.73 -18.02 17.10
CA THR A 285 20.93 -18.67 17.71
C THR A 285 22.14 -18.74 16.77
N GLU A 286 21.99 -18.56 15.45
CA GLU A 286 23.13 -18.62 14.50
C GLU A 286 23.64 -17.25 13.97
N LEU A 287 23.40 -16.17 14.71
CA LEU A 287 24.25 -14.96 14.62
C LEU A 287 25.39 -14.96 15.66
N GLY A 288 25.57 -16.06 16.41
CA GLY A 288 26.60 -16.19 17.46
C GLY A 288 27.79 -17.10 17.16
N ALA A 289 27.81 -17.86 16.06
CA ALA A 289 28.85 -18.88 15.83
C ALA A 289 29.44 -18.94 14.41
N ALA A 290 29.13 -17.97 13.54
CA ALA A 290 29.92 -17.77 12.34
C ALA A 290 31.17 -16.96 12.69
N ALA A 291 32.27 -17.68 12.91
CA ALA A 291 33.64 -17.22 12.70
C ALA A 291 33.93 -15.77 13.12
N VAL A 292 34.51 -15.64 14.31
CA VAL A 292 35.59 -14.68 14.52
C VAL A 292 36.68 -14.99 13.48
N ALA A 293 36.50 -14.49 12.26
CA ALA A 293 37.64 -14.12 11.45
C ALA A 293 38.45 -13.14 12.31
N PRO A 294 39.78 -13.25 12.38
CA PRO A 294 40.58 -12.26 13.08
C PRO A 294 40.16 -10.90 12.53
N GLN A 295 39.66 -10.04 13.41
CA GLN A 295 39.48 -8.65 13.07
C GLN A 295 40.88 -8.18 12.64
N THR A 296 41.13 -8.11 11.34
CA THR A 296 42.15 -7.24 10.80
C THR A 296 41.75 -5.87 11.29
N THR A 297 42.37 -5.45 12.39
CA THR A 297 42.39 -4.08 12.84
C THR A 297 42.58 -3.24 11.59
N PRO A 298 41.64 -2.35 11.23
CA PRO A 298 41.86 -1.46 10.12
C PRO A 298 43.15 -0.69 10.44
N GLU A 299 44.15 -0.90 9.61
CA GLU A 299 45.40 -0.15 9.66
C GLU A 299 45.01 1.32 9.74
N PRO A 300 45.51 2.07 10.75
CA PRO A 300 45.16 3.46 10.91
C PRO A 300 45.47 4.19 9.60
N PRO A 301 44.57 5.07 9.12
CA PRO A 301 44.86 5.84 7.93
C PRO A 301 46.21 6.54 8.09
N PRO A 302 47.05 6.56 7.04
CA PRO A 302 48.33 7.25 7.11
C PRO A 302 48.08 8.69 7.58
N PRO A 303 48.94 9.23 8.46
CA PRO A 303 48.80 10.59 8.94
C PRO A 303 48.71 11.54 7.75
N ASP A 304 47.78 12.50 7.82
CA ASP A 304 47.63 13.52 6.80
C ASP A 304 49.00 14.15 6.50
N PRO A 305 49.37 14.31 5.22
CA PRO A 305 50.60 15.00 4.87
C PRO A 305 50.58 16.40 5.49
N PRO A 306 51.72 16.88 6.01
CA PRO A 306 51.79 18.21 6.61
C PRO A 306 51.29 19.25 5.60
N PRO A 307 50.55 20.27 6.07
CA PRO A 307 50.03 21.31 5.19
C PRO A 307 51.19 21.93 4.41
N THR A 308 51.08 21.90 3.08
CA THR A 308 52.03 22.58 2.20
C THR A 308 52.06 24.05 2.61
N PRO A 309 53.24 24.65 2.87
CA PRO A 309 53.33 26.04 3.24
C PRO A 309 52.71 26.89 2.14
N THR A 310 51.64 27.61 2.48
CA THR A 310 51.02 28.59 1.61
C THR A 310 52.09 29.61 1.21
N PRO A 311 52.29 29.88 -0.10
CA PRO A 311 53.22 30.93 -0.51
C PRO A 311 52.76 32.25 0.10
N ILE A 312 53.61 32.81 0.96
CA ILE A 312 53.46 34.15 1.49
C ILE A 312 53.48 35.09 0.28
N GLY A 313 52.30 35.59 -0.08
CA GLY A 313 52.16 36.60 -1.13
C GLY A 313 52.96 37.85 -0.74
N PRO A 314 53.52 38.58 -1.73
CA PRO A 314 54.33 39.75 -1.48
C PRO A 314 53.53 40.81 -0.70
N ASP A 315 54.17 41.29 0.36
CA ASP A 315 53.71 42.36 1.24
C ASP A 315 53.32 43.61 0.41
N PRO A 316 52.07 44.10 0.49
CA PRO A 316 51.68 45.32 -0.19
C PRO A 316 52.39 46.51 0.46
N GLY A 317 53.45 46.98 -0.19
CA GLY A 317 54.22 48.14 0.26
C GLY A 317 53.36 49.39 0.50
N PRO A 318 53.83 50.34 1.31
CA PRO A 318 53.07 51.51 1.73
C PRO A 318 52.74 52.42 0.53
N GLY A 319 51.45 52.44 0.17
CA GLY A 319 50.90 53.32 -0.83
C GLY A 319 50.97 54.79 -0.40
N PHE A 320 51.69 55.57 -1.18
CA PHE A 320 51.80 57.03 -1.11
C PHE A 320 50.43 57.72 -1.06
N SER A 321 50.25 58.61 -0.08
CA SER A 321 49.20 59.64 -0.10
C SER A 321 49.64 60.83 -0.96
N PRO A 322 48.86 61.28 -1.95
CA PRO A 322 49.11 62.54 -2.62
C PRO A 322 48.64 63.72 -1.76
N ALA A 323 49.55 64.67 -1.54
CA ALA A 323 49.25 65.98 -0.96
C ALA A 323 48.49 66.86 -1.95
N ARG A 324 47.63 67.73 -1.40
CA ARG A 324 46.86 68.78 -2.08
C ARG A 324 47.73 69.89 -2.64
#